data_AF-A0A416K1S8-F1
#
_entry.id   AF-A0A416K1S8-F1
#
_cell.length_a   1.000
_cell.length_b   1.000
_cell.length_c   1.000
_cell.angle_alpha   90.00
_cell.angle_beta   90.00
_cell.angle_gamma   90.00
#
_symmetry.space_group_name_H-M   'P 1'
#
loop_
_entity.id
_entity.type
_entity.pdbx_description
1 polymer ?
#
loop_
_entity_poly.entity_id
_entity_poly.type
_entity_poly.pdbx_seq_one_letter_code
_entity_poly.pdbx_strand_id
1 'polypeptide(L)'
;MSGRIREIDEKIRAIVGVDRDQFSQIAMIAQGEYIRLLHASSKERKEIFSRIFHTGIYGRIQQKLREADRTLYGRLEDNKTRCEEVIRQVTVPRTEEAVASEWEERWQSLKERYRTNGAELLAFLHHLSEESRRLEEETGRLEESAIQKLAAGQNHLELVKKEKRVLEEKSRLEAFGREMEEKRREAAAAYESRKPELEDQIRRMQDALSLYAEQEKKRQAYETLEHQRTALTQNLKKMQNQLETCRTQEEILRNQEREAVEARAALAECRGRREQMERRQAVLQELGKCCEAERTWRKSLEKRQEKFQAAARAYQQSDQLYQDASCRFLAMQAGLLAAELQEGKPCPVCGSLEHPAPCRLETEPIREEQVEALRAGRDDADQKQRTAAEACQEAQISLEHESRRRIEIQGKLYGQNQDSPAAQPDVDALEKELRQMAQEIRRCRQAETTYTDRIAMEETIRQKREANGAGQKKLELRWSLKEVRCSRRRSRARRDVMSWRNSRSGWSGKTAGHSGWSLRSAAGSWKHLQRR
;
A
#
# COMPACT_ATOMS: atom_id res chain seq x y z
N MET A 1 60.33 -6.84 113.04
CA MET A 1 61.29 -6.01 112.28
C MET A 1 62.68 -6.67 112.20
N SER A 2 62.81 -7.93 111.75
CA SER A 2 64.10 -8.67 111.86
C SER A 2 65.02 -8.58 110.63
N GLY A 3 64.55 -8.05 109.50
CA GLY A 3 65.37 -7.90 108.29
C GLY A 3 66.42 -6.79 108.36
N ARG A 4 66.24 -5.77 109.23
CA ARG A 4 67.18 -4.63 109.33
C ARG A 4 68.45 -4.91 110.15
N ILE A 5 68.43 -5.85 111.10
CA ILE A 5 69.57 -6.06 112.02
C ILE A 5 70.76 -6.71 111.30
N ARG A 6 70.48 -7.65 110.39
CA ARG A 6 71.54 -8.42 109.72
C ARG A 6 72.30 -7.59 108.67
N GLU A 7 71.60 -6.69 107.97
CA GLU A 7 72.23 -5.73 107.06
C GLU A 7 73.05 -4.66 107.80
N ILE A 8 72.70 -4.36 109.06
CA ILE A 8 73.49 -3.46 109.92
C ILE A 8 74.78 -4.14 110.36
N ASP A 9 74.72 -5.39 110.84
CA ASP A 9 75.92 -6.12 111.31
C ASP A 9 76.96 -6.33 110.19
N GLU A 10 76.51 -6.61 108.97
CA GLU A 10 77.41 -6.71 107.81
C GLU A 10 78.02 -5.34 107.44
N LYS A 11 77.27 -4.24 107.54
CA LYS A 11 77.82 -2.89 107.36
C LYS A 11 78.84 -2.54 108.45
N ILE A 12 78.59 -2.91 109.71
CA ILE A 12 79.52 -2.67 110.82
C ILE A 12 80.83 -3.43 110.60
N ARG A 13 80.78 -4.71 110.20
CA ARG A 13 81.99 -5.48 109.88
C ARG A 13 82.76 -4.88 108.70
N ALA A 14 82.07 -4.36 107.70
CA ALA A 14 82.72 -3.72 106.55
C ALA A 14 83.42 -2.40 106.90
N ILE A 15 82.90 -1.63 107.88
CA ILE A 15 83.50 -0.35 108.31
C ILE A 15 84.61 -0.57 109.35
N VAL A 16 84.36 -1.41 110.36
CA VAL A 16 85.25 -1.55 111.54
C VAL A 16 86.28 -2.67 111.36
N GLY A 17 86.05 -3.63 110.46
CA GLY A 17 87.00 -4.69 110.11
C GLY A 17 87.11 -5.84 111.13
N VAL A 18 86.45 -5.74 112.30
CA VAL A 18 86.47 -6.76 113.36
C VAL A 18 85.06 -7.00 113.91
N ASP A 19 84.82 -8.21 114.41
CA ASP A 19 83.56 -8.58 115.05
C ASP A 19 83.57 -8.30 116.58
N ARG A 20 82.42 -8.50 117.24
CA ARG A 20 82.26 -8.25 118.68
C ARG A 20 83.26 -9.03 119.55
N ASP A 21 83.58 -10.27 119.17
CA ASP A 21 84.44 -11.16 119.96
C ASP A 21 85.91 -10.75 119.82
N GLN A 22 86.34 -10.39 118.61
CA GLN A 22 87.65 -9.79 118.38
C GLN A 22 87.78 -8.39 118.99
N PHE A 23 86.73 -7.56 118.95
CA PHE A 23 86.73 -6.26 119.62
C PHE A 23 86.83 -6.42 121.14
N SER A 24 86.16 -7.41 121.75
CA SER A 24 86.26 -7.67 123.19
C SER A 24 87.64 -8.18 123.62
N GLN A 25 88.36 -8.90 122.75
CA GLN A 25 89.72 -9.36 123.03
C GLN A 25 90.79 -8.28 122.81
N ILE A 26 90.54 -7.31 121.93
CA ILE A 26 91.47 -6.21 121.63
C ILE A 26 91.25 -5.01 122.57
N ALA A 27 90.02 -4.75 123.02
CA ALA A 27 89.66 -3.56 123.79
C ALA A 27 89.61 -3.75 125.32
N MET A 28 89.90 -4.95 125.86
CA MET A 28 89.84 -5.19 127.31
C MET A 28 91.14 -5.75 127.88
N ILE A 29 92.18 -4.91 127.85
CA ILE A 29 93.25 -4.94 128.86
C ILE A 29 92.78 -4.09 130.04
N ALA A 30 91.88 -4.64 130.87
CA ALA A 30 91.68 -4.25 132.26
C ALA A 30 90.61 -5.13 132.92
N GLN A 31 90.98 -6.38 133.26
CA GLN A 31 90.63 -7.10 134.50
C GLN A 31 90.78 -8.63 134.32
N GLY A 32 91.88 -9.19 134.83
CA GLY A 32 91.82 -10.49 135.56
C GLY A 32 92.48 -11.76 135.00
N GLU A 33 92.75 -11.92 133.70
CA GLU A 33 93.08 -13.26 133.14
C GLU A 33 94.54 -13.76 133.17
N TYR A 34 95.49 -13.07 133.83
CA TYR A 34 96.89 -13.54 133.91
C TYR A 34 97.13 -14.71 134.88
N ILE A 35 96.25 -14.90 135.88
CA ILE A 35 96.46 -15.87 136.98
C ILE A 35 96.25 -17.34 136.56
N ARG A 36 95.42 -17.62 135.54
CA ARG A 36 95.10 -19.01 135.13
C ARG A 36 96.30 -19.78 134.59
N LEU A 37 97.31 -19.10 134.05
CA LEU A 37 98.49 -19.76 133.46
C LEU A 37 99.40 -20.39 134.53
N LEU A 38 99.42 -19.84 135.74
CA LEU A 38 100.26 -20.31 136.85
C LEU A 38 99.72 -21.60 137.52
N HIS A 39 98.43 -21.92 137.34
CA HIS A 39 97.77 -23.03 138.01
C HIS A 39 97.41 -24.22 137.09
N ALA A 40 97.74 -24.19 135.79
CA ALA A 40 97.34 -25.21 134.83
C ALA A 40 98.07 -26.57 134.98
N SER A 41 97.31 -27.67 134.88
CA SER A 41 97.78 -29.07 135.00
C SER A 41 98.69 -29.48 133.84
N SER A 42 99.50 -30.55 133.99
CA SER A 42 100.51 -30.93 132.97
C SER A 42 99.93 -31.15 131.56
N LYS A 43 98.70 -31.67 131.46
CA LYS A 43 98.00 -31.90 130.19
C LYS A 43 97.57 -30.57 129.55
N GLU A 44 97.01 -29.67 130.35
CA GLU A 44 96.62 -28.31 129.92
C GLU A 44 97.85 -27.47 129.58
N ARG A 45 98.95 -27.60 130.33
CA ARG A 45 100.23 -26.95 130.02
C ARG A 45 100.79 -27.43 128.70
N LYS A 46 100.72 -28.74 128.41
CA LYS A 46 101.14 -29.31 127.11
C LYS A 46 100.26 -28.78 125.98
N GLU A 47 98.98 -28.54 126.22
CA GLU A 47 98.04 -27.99 125.24
C GLU A 47 98.26 -26.47 125.00
N ILE A 48 98.48 -25.70 126.07
CA ILE A 48 98.87 -24.29 126.03
C ILE A 48 100.24 -24.12 125.36
N PHE A 49 101.25 -24.92 125.73
CA PHE A 49 102.58 -24.87 125.12
C PHE A 49 102.60 -25.39 123.68
N SER A 50 101.80 -26.41 123.35
CA SER A 50 101.63 -26.85 121.95
C SER A 50 101.03 -25.73 121.08
N ARG A 51 100.18 -24.86 121.65
CA ARG A 51 99.63 -23.65 121.01
C ARG A 51 100.65 -22.50 120.93
N ILE A 52 101.44 -22.26 121.98
CA ILE A 52 102.44 -21.17 122.01
C ILE A 52 103.64 -21.51 121.11
N PHE A 53 104.20 -22.72 121.21
CA PHE A 53 105.42 -23.15 120.49
C PHE A 53 105.17 -23.95 119.21
N HIS A 54 103.91 -24.06 118.77
CA HIS A 54 103.55 -24.62 117.46
C HIS A 54 104.03 -26.06 117.18
N THR A 55 104.19 -26.91 118.22
CA THR A 55 104.67 -28.31 118.08
C THR A 55 103.60 -29.31 117.62
N GLY A 56 102.40 -28.86 117.25
CA GLY A 56 101.30 -29.71 116.75
C GLY A 56 101.58 -30.42 115.41
N ILE A 57 102.67 -30.09 114.72
CA ILE A 57 103.07 -30.74 113.46
C ILE A 57 103.43 -32.21 113.66
N TYR A 58 104.18 -32.56 114.72
CA TYR A 58 104.62 -33.94 114.95
C TYR A 58 103.46 -34.91 115.26
N GLY A 59 102.43 -34.44 115.97
CA GLY A 59 101.20 -35.21 116.21
C GLY A 59 100.41 -35.49 114.91
N ARG A 60 100.36 -34.51 114.00
CA ARG A 60 99.72 -34.68 112.68
C ARG A 60 100.46 -35.68 111.79
N ILE A 61 101.79 -35.70 111.84
CA ILE A 61 102.61 -36.66 111.07
C ILE A 61 102.34 -38.10 111.55
N GLN A 62 102.31 -38.32 112.87
CA GLN A 62 102.09 -39.64 113.45
C GLN A 62 100.68 -40.18 113.14
N GLN A 63 99.67 -39.30 113.13
CA GLN A 63 98.30 -39.67 112.76
C GLN A 63 98.16 -39.94 111.26
N LYS A 64 98.77 -39.11 110.40
CA LYS A 64 98.78 -39.34 108.94
C LYS A 64 99.47 -40.64 108.53
N LEU A 65 100.54 -41.05 109.21
CA LEU A 65 101.22 -42.33 108.93
C LEU A 65 100.33 -43.54 109.26
N ARG A 66 99.61 -43.50 110.39
CA ARG A 66 98.65 -44.57 110.76
C ARG A 66 97.45 -44.63 109.82
N GLU A 67 96.92 -43.46 109.42
CA GLU A 67 95.85 -43.40 108.43
C GLU A 67 96.33 -43.91 107.06
N ALA A 68 97.53 -43.54 106.62
CA ALA A 68 98.09 -44.00 105.36
C ALA A 68 98.31 -45.52 105.31
N ASP A 69 98.85 -46.13 106.37
CA ASP A 69 99.06 -47.58 106.47
C ASP A 69 97.73 -48.35 106.37
N ARG A 70 96.72 -47.93 107.13
CA ARG A 70 95.39 -48.54 107.11
C ARG A 70 94.68 -48.40 105.75
N THR A 71 94.88 -47.27 105.08
CA THR A 71 94.31 -47.01 103.75
C THR A 71 95.00 -47.85 102.66
N LEU A 72 96.32 -47.99 102.72
CA LEU A 72 97.09 -48.79 101.76
C LEU A 72 96.77 -50.28 101.89
N TYR A 73 96.65 -50.80 103.11
CA TYR A 73 96.28 -52.20 103.33
C TYR A 73 94.88 -52.53 102.81
N GLY A 74 93.90 -51.63 103.03
CA GLY A 74 92.55 -51.78 102.47
C GLY A 74 92.53 -51.80 100.94
N ARG A 75 93.26 -50.89 100.28
CA ARG A 75 93.33 -50.84 98.80
C ARG A 75 93.98 -52.09 98.20
N LEU A 76 94.93 -52.71 98.91
CA LEU A 76 95.55 -53.95 98.45
C LEU A 76 94.56 -55.12 98.47
N GLU A 77 93.75 -55.22 99.52
CA GLU A 77 92.76 -56.29 99.64
C GLU A 77 91.60 -56.12 98.65
N ASP A 78 91.07 -54.91 98.48
CA ASP A 78 90.03 -54.61 97.48
C ASP A 78 90.49 -54.92 96.04
N ASN A 79 91.75 -54.63 95.71
CA ASN A 79 92.32 -54.95 94.40
C ASN A 79 92.46 -56.47 94.20
N LYS A 80 92.83 -57.23 95.24
CA LYS A 80 92.86 -58.70 95.13
C LYS A 80 91.48 -59.26 94.82
N THR A 81 90.43 -58.80 95.50
CA THR A 81 89.06 -59.28 95.28
C THR A 81 88.57 -58.94 93.87
N ARG A 82 88.81 -57.70 93.40
CA ARG A 82 88.44 -57.29 92.03
C ARG A 82 89.13 -58.13 90.94
N CYS A 83 90.41 -58.43 91.10
CA CYS A 83 91.11 -59.28 90.14
C CYS A 83 90.52 -60.69 90.09
N GLU A 84 90.19 -61.29 91.24
CA GLU A 84 89.58 -62.62 91.32
C GLU A 84 88.17 -62.65 90.68
N GLU A 85 87.37 -61.61 90.86
CA GLU A 85 86.03 -61.48 90.24
C GLU A 85 86.09 -61.38 88.72
N VAL A 86 86.95 -60.51 88.18
CA VAL A 86 87.08 -60.32 86.73
C VAL A 86 87.58 -61.61 86.06
N ILE A 87 88.54 -62.31 86.66
CA ILE A 87 89.05 -63.58 86.15
C ILE A 87 87.94 -64.66 86.13
N ARG A 88 86.99 -64.66 87.07
CA ARG A 88 85.88 -65.63 87.05
C ARG A 88 84.89 -65.42 85.91
N GLN A 89 84.75 -64.22 85.37
CA GLN A 89 83.76 -63.89 84.34
C GLN A 89 84.23 -64.19 82.91
N VAL A 90 85.53 -64.46 82.72
CA VAL A 90 86.06 -64.81 81.40
C VAL A 90 85.62 -66.21 81.02
N THR A 91 84.96 -66.30 79.86
CA THR A 91 84.51 -67.56 79.26
C THR A 91 85.26 -67.77 77.95
N VAL A 92 85.90 -68.93 77.76
CA VAL A 92 86.58 -69.27 76.52
C VAL A 92 85.53 -69.70 75.48
N PRO A 93 85.50 -69.08 74.27
CA PRO A 93 84.58 -69.47 73.21
C PRO A 93 84.80 -70.93 72.79
N ARG A 94 83.73 -71.73 72.79
CA ARG A 94 83.78 -73.10 72.24
C ARG A 94 83.71 -73.03 70.72
N THR A 95 84.86 -72.99 70.07
CA THR A 95 84.99 -73.24 68.62
C THR A 95 85.25 -74.74 68.36
N GLU A 96 85.03 -75.19 67.13
CA GLU A 96 84.99 -76.61 66.74
C GLU A 96 86.18 -77.43 67.26
N GLU A 97 85.83 -78.32 68.20
CA GLU A 97 86.37 -79.58 68.75
C GLU A 97 87.88 -79.85 68.92
N ALA A 98 88.82 -79.11 68.31
CA ALA A 98 90.26 -79.34 68.51
C ALA A 98 90.97 -78.20 69.26
N VAL A 99 90.65 -76.93 68.93
CA VAL A 99 91.38 -75.76 69.46
C VAL A 99 90.83 -75.33 70.83
N ALA A 100 89.53 -75.52 71.07
CA ALA A 100 88.88 -75.15 72.33
C ALA A 100 89.47 -75.88 73.54
N SER A 101 89.88 -77.15 73.39
CA SER A 101 90.43 -77.94 74.51
C SER A 101 91.82 -77.46 74.93
N GLU A 102 92.68 -77.08 73.97
CA GLU A 102 94.01 -76.52 74.27
C GLU A 102 93.91 -75.14 74.96
N TRP A 103 92.95 -74.32 74.55
CA TRP A 103 92.73 -72.98 75.13
C TRP A 103 92.13 -73.07 76.53
N GLU A 104 91.23 -74.01 76.77
CA GLU A 104 90.65 -74.25 78.09
C GLU A 104 91.71 -74.77 79.08
N GLU A 105 92.59 -75.70 78.67
CA GLU A 105 93.71 -76.16 79.50
C GLU A 105 94.70 -75.03 79.84
N ARG A 106 95.05 -74.20 78.83
CA ARG A 106 95.91 -73.03 79.03
C ARG A 106 95.29 -72.02 79.98
N TRP A 107 93.98 -71.79 79.87
CA TRP A 107 93.23 -70.90 80.76
C TRP A 107 93.22 -71.41 82.20
N GLN A 108 92.95 -72.70 82.44
CA GLN A 108 92.94 -73.28 83.79
C GLN A 108 94.33 -73.19 84.46
N SER A 109 95.40 -73.48 83.73
CA SER A 109 96.78 -73.36 84.23
C SER A 109 97.16 -71.92 84.59
N LEU A 110 96.81 -70.95 83.73
CA LEU A 110 97.10 -69.53 83.96
C LEU A 110 96.25 -68.94 85.10
N LYS A 111 95.01 -69.41 85.26
CA LYS A 111 94.10 -68.99 86.33
C LYS A 111 94.61 -69.35 87.72
N GLU A 112 95.31 -70.46 87.89
CA GLU A 112 95.90 -70.84 89.20
C GLU A 112 97.19 -70.06 89.54
N ARG A 113 97.91 -69.54 88.53
CA ARG A 113 99.22 -68.88 88.70
C ARG A 113 99.18 -67.36 88.51
N TYR A 114 98.00 -66.75 88.45
CA TYR A 114 97.84 -65.31 88.17
C TYR A 114 98.57 -64.40 89.18
N ARG A 115 98.86 -64.88 90.41
CA ARG A 115 99.59 -64.14 91.45
C ARG A 115 101.08 -63.95 91.15
N THR A 116 101.67 -64.80 90.30
CA THR A 116 103.10 -64.76 89.98
C THR A 116 103.40 -64.43 88.52
N ASN A 117 102.41 -64.52 87.60
CA ASN A 117 102.63 -64.37 86.15
C ASN A 117 101.53 -63.54 85.44
N GLY A 118 101.33 -62.28 85.84
CA GLY A 118 100.29 -61.40 85.28
C GLY A 118 100.45 -61.04 83.79
N ALA A 119 101.67 -61.06 83.24
CA ALA A 119 101.93 -60.68 81.84
C ALA A 119 101.41 -61.73 80.83
N GLU A 120 101.57 -63.02 81.13
CA GLU A 120 101.08 -64.10 80.25
C GLU A 120 99.55 -64.16 80.23
N LEU A 121 98.90 -63.90 81.37
CA LEU A 121 97.43 -63.86 81.46
C LEU A 121 96.84 -62.76 80.56
N LEU A 122 97.42 -61.55 80.57
CA LEU A 122 96.96 -60.44 79.73
C LEU A 122 97.16 -60.72 78.24
N ALA A 123 98.28 -61.33 77.86
CA ALA A 123 98.52 -61.72 76.47
C ALA A 123 97.49 -62.74 75.97
N PHE A 124 97.14 -63.72 76.81
CA PHE A 124 96.11 -64.71 76.48
C PHE A 124 94.72 -64.08 76.36
N LEU A 125 94.33 -63.18 77.28
CA LEU A 125 93.06 -62.46 77.21
C LEU A 125 92.95 -61.56 75.96
N HIS A 126 94.05 -60.92 75.55
CA HIS A 126 94.08 -60.14 74.32
C HIS A 126 93.84 -61.04 73.10
N HIS A 127 94.51 -62.20 73.06
CA HIS A 127 94.35 -63.16 71.97
C HIS A 127 92.91 -63.68 71.86
N LEU A 128 92.28 -63.98 73.01
CA LEU A 128 90.86 -64.32 73.10
C LEU A 128 89.93 -63.24 72.53
N SER A 129 90.23 -61.97 72.80
CA SER A 129 89.40 -60.85 72.31
C SER A 129 89.51 -60.65 70.79
N GLU A 130 90.69 -60.85 70.20
CA GLU A 130 90.89 -60.72 68.75
C GLU A 130 90.17 -61.80 67.97
N GLU A 131 90.19 -63.04 68.47
CA GLU A 131 89.53 -64.16 67.80
C GLU A 131 88.00 -64.06 67.89
N SER A 132 87.48 -63.59 69.03
CA SER A 132 86.05 -63.31 69.18
C SER A 132 85.56 -62.25 68.17
N ARG A 133 86.36 -61.21 67.92
CA ARG A 133 86.05 -60.17 66.93
C ARG A 133 86.04 -60.71 65.49
N ARG A 134 86.95 -61.63 65.15
CA ARG A 134 86.98 -62.24 63.80
C ARG A 134 85.69 -63.01 63.48
N LEU A 135 85.18 -63.77 64.44
CA LEU A 135 83.95 -64.55 64.26
C LEU A 135 82.71 -63.66 64.07
N GLU A 136 82.64 -62.51 64.75
CA GLU A 136 81.57 -61.52 64.55
C GLU A 136 81.60 -60.90 63.13
N GLU A 137 82.80 -60.62 62.60
CA GLU A 137 82.95 -60.08 61.25
C GLU A 137 82.56 -61.11 60.16
N GLU A 138 82.89 -62.38 60.34
CA GLU A 138 82.51 -63.45 59.41
C GLU A 138 81.00 -63.71 59.39
N THR A 139 80.38 -63.73 60.58
CA THR A 139 78.92 -63.90 60.70
C THR A 139 78.16 -62.72 60.07
N GLY A 140 78.61 -61.48 60.29
CA GLY A 140 78.02 -60.30 59.64
C GLY A 140 78.08 -60.33 58.10
N ARG A 141 79.20 -60.82 57.52
CA ARG A 141 79.32 -60.96 56.06
C ARG A 141 78.35 -61.98 55.47
N LEU A 142 78.11 -63.09 56.17
CA LEU A 142 77.18 -64.12 55.72
C LEU A 142 75.73 -63.62 55.73
N GLU A 143 75.35 -62.83 56.74
CA GLU A 143 74.02 -62.21 56.83
C GLU A 143 73.77 -61.21 55.69
N GLU A 144 74.74 -60.32 55.38
CA GLU A 144 74.62 -59.39 54.26
C GLU A 144 74.47 -60.10 52.92
N SER A 145 75.21 -61.19 52.69
CA SER A 145 75.08 -62.00 51.47
C SER A 145 73.69 -62.63 51.32
N ALA A 146 73.09 -63.08 52.42
CA ALA A 146 71.74 -63.65 52.40
C ALA A 146 70.67 -62.59 52.09
N ILE A 147 70.80 -61.39 52.66
CA ILE A 147 69.90 -60.26 52.41
C ILE A 147 69.95 -59.84 50.93
N GLN A 148 71.15 -59.75 50.34
CA GLN A 148 71.32 -59.41 48.93
C GLN A 148 70.68 -60.44 47.99
N LYS A 149 70.82 -61.74 48.28
CA LYS A 149 70.19 -62.81 47.48
C LYS A 149 68.66 -62.76 47.55
N LEU A 150 68.09 -62.46 48.72
CA LEU A 150 66.64 -62.30 48.88
C LEU A 150 66.10 -61.08 48.13
N ALA A 151 66.79 -59.94 48.19
CA ALA A 151 66.43 -58.74 47.44
C ALA A 151 66.45 -58.98 45.91
N ALA A 152 67.47 -59.68 45.41
CA ALA A 152 67.55 -60.06 44.00
C ALA A 152 66.39 -60.98 43.56
N GLY A 153 66.02 -61.96 44.39
CA GLY A 153 64.88 -62.85 44.13
C GLY A 153 63.53 -62.11 44.10
N GLN A 154 63.32 -61.14 44.98
CA GLN A 154 62.10 -60.32 45.00
C GLN A 154 61.97 -59.45 43.74
N ASN A 155 63.06 -58.81 43.31
CA ASN A 155 63.08 -58.02 42.08
C ASN A 155 62.77 -58.88 40.84
N HIS A 156 63.32 -60.10 40.76
CA HIS A 156 63.04 -61.02 39.66
C HIS A 156 61.56 -61.43 39.62
N LEU A 157 60.96 -61.72 40.78
CA LEU A 157 59.55 -62.06 40.90
C LEU A 157 58.62 -60.91 40.46
N GLU A 158 58.97 -59.66 40.78
CA GLU A 158 58.22 -58.49 40.31
C GLU A 158 58.30 -58.33 38.79
N LEU A 159 59.46 -58.57 38.19
CA LEU A 159 59.65 -58.46 36.74
C LEU A 159 58.76 -59.46 35.99
N VAL A 160 58.76 -60.73 36.42
CA VAL A 160 57.93 -61.80 35.83
C VAL A 160 56.44 -61.48 35.97
N LYS A 161 56.02 -60.90 37.11
CA LYS A 161 54.64 -60.45 37.30
C LYS A 161 54.26 -59.32 36.33
N LYS A 162 55.16 -58.37 36.07
CA LYS A 162 54.92 -57.28 35.10
C LYS A 162 54.85 -57.83 33.67
N GLU A 163 55.74 -58.74 33.28
CA GLU A 163 55.71 -59.37 31.96
C GLU A 163 54.42 -60.15 31.71
N LYS A 164 53.96 -60.93 32.69
CA LYS A 164 52.69 -61.65 32.58
C LYS A 164 51.50 -60.70 32.37
N ARG A 165 51.44 -59.58 33.10
CA ARG A 165 50.38 -58.57 32.93
C ARG A 165 50.39 -57.96 31.53
N VAL A 166 51.56 -57.61 31.01
CA VAL A 166 51.69 -57.05 29.65
C VAL A 166 51.23 -58.06 28.60
N LEU A 167 51.54 -59.35 28.77
CA LEU A 167 51.11 -60.41 27.84
C LEU A 167 49.58 -60.61 27.86
N GLU A 168 48.97 -60.59 29.04
CA GLU A 168 47.52 -60.66 29.22
C GLU A 168 46.81 -59.44 28.62
N GLU A 169 47.39 -58.25 28.74
CA GLU A 169 46.81 -57.02 28.19
C GLU A 169 46.97 -56.96 26.66
N LYS A 170 48.12 -57.37 26.12
CA LYS A 170 48.33 -57.50 24.68
C LYS A 170 47.33 -58.46 24.03
N SER A 171 47.13 -59.64 24.61
CA SER A 171 46.17 -60.63 24.09
C SER A 171 44.72 -60.12 24.13
N ARG A 172 44.33 -59.36 25.16
CA ARG A 172 43.03 -58.67 25.22
C ARG A 172 42.87 -57.63 24.11
N LEU A 173 43.87 -56.79 23.88
CA LEU A 173 43.83 -55.78 22.83
C LEU A 173 43.78 -56.40 21.42
N GLU A 174 44.51 -57.49 21.19
CA GLU A 174 44.45 -58.23 19.92
C GLU A 174 43.10 -58.92 19.69
N ALA A 175 42.45 -59.41 20.75
CA ALA A 175 41.09 -59.95 20.66
C ALA A 175 40.06 -58.85 20.34
N PHE A 176 40.15 -57.71 21.05
CA PHE A 176 39.29 -56.56 20.79
C PHE A 176 39.49 -55.97 19.38
N GLY A 177 40.73 -55.91 18.90
CA GLY A 177 41.05 -55.49 17.53
C GLY A 177 40.42 -56.41 16.48
N ARG A 178 40.42 -57.72 16.70
CA ARG A 178 39.75 -58.69 15.80
C ARG A 178 38.23 -58.51 15.79
N GLU A 179 37.61 -58.36 16.95
CA GLU A 179 36.16 -58.13 17.07
C GLU A 179 35.72 -56.84 16.34
N MET A 180 36.49 -55.75 16.48
CA MET A 180 36.18 -54.49 15.82
C MET A 180 36.34 -54.56 14.30
N GLU A 181 37.32 -55.32 13.81
CA GLU A 181 37.52 -55.53 12.38
C GLU A 181 36.41 -56.41 11.76
N GLU A 182 35.94 -57.40 12.50
CA GLU A 182 34.78 -58.21 12.12
C GLU A 182 33.50 -57.36 12.03
N LYS A 183 33.20 -56.56 13.06
CA LYS A 183 32.08 -55.60 13.03
C LYS A 183 32.19 -54.59 11.89
N ARG A 184 33.40 -54.13 11.56
CA ARG A 184 33.64 -53.24 10.41
C ARG A 184 33.36 -53.94 9.08
N ARG A 185 33.77 -55.19 8.92
CA ARG A 185 33.49 -55.99 7.72
C ARG A 185 32.00 -56.27 7.57
N GLU A 186 31.31 -56.62 8.66
CA GLU A 186 29.87 -56.81 8.66
C GLU A 186 29.13 -55.52 8.27
N ALA A 187 29.52 -54.37 8.85
CA ALA A 187 28.95 -53.07 8.50
C ALA A 187 29.24 -52.68 7.05
N ALA A 188 30.45 -52.94 6.54
CA ALA A 188 30.82 -52.69 5.15
C ALA A 188 30.06 -53.60 4.17
N ALA A 189 29.90 -54.89 4.49
CA ALA A 189 29.12 -55.83 3.70
C ALA A 189 27.62 -55.47 3.70
N ALA A 190 27.07 -55.08 4.86
CA ALA A 190 25.71 -54.60 4.97
C ALA A 190 25.50 -53.31 4.16
N TYR A 191 26.46 -52.39 4.18
CA TYR A 191 26.43 -51.18 3.34
C TYR A 191 26.50 -51.51 1.84
N GLU A 192 27.44 -52.37 1.42
CA GLU A 192 27.60 -52.71 0.00
C GLU A 192 26.39 -53.51 -0.54
N SER A 193 25.73 -54.32 0.31
CA SER A 193 24.48 -55.00 -0.04
C SER A 193 23.29 -54.04 -0.24
N ARG A 194 23.27 -52.91 0.49
CA ARG A 194 22.20 -51.89 0.44
C ARG A 194 22.45 -50.79 -0.60
N LYS A 195 23.69 -50.58 -0.99
CA LYS A 195 24.11 -49.61 -2.00
C LYS A 195 23.33 -49.70 -3.32
N PRO A 196 23.13 -50.88 -3.97
CA PRO A 196 22.36 -50.94 -5.21
C PRO A 196 20.89 -50.57 -5.00
N GLU A 197 20.30 -50.90 -3.86
CA GLU A 197 18.92 -50.52 -3.53
C GLU A 197 18.78 -48.99 -3.35
N LEU A 198 19.74 -48.36 -2.67
CA LEU A 198 19.80 -46.90 -2.50
C LEU A 198 20.06 -46.18 -3.83
N GLU A 199 20.95 -46.70 -4.69
CA GLU A 199 21.22 -46.16 -6.02
C GLU A 199 19.98 -46.26 -6.93
N ASP A 200 19.25 -47.37 -6.88
CA ASP A 200 17.98 -47.53 -7.58
C ASP A 200 16.89 -46.58 -7.05
N GLN A 201 16.81 -46.37 -5.73
CA GLN A 201 15.90 -45.39 -5.13
C GLN A 201 16.24 -43.96 -5.58
N ILE A 202 17.52 -43.59 -5.59
CA ILE A 202 17.99 -42.29 -6.07
C ILE A 202 17.63 -42.12 -7.55
N ARG A 203 17.87 -43.13 -8.39
CA ARG A 203 17.52 -43.10 -9.82
C ARG A 203 16.03 -42.90 -10.03
N ARG A 204 15.18 -43.67 -9.33
CA ARG A 204 13.71 -43.52 -9.39
C ARG A 204 13.25 -42.15 -8.94
N MET A 205 13.86 -41.57 -7.90
CA MET A 205 13.56 -40.21 -7.44
C MET A 205 13.99 -39.15 -8.45
N GLN A 206 15.16 -39.30 -9.08
CA GLN A 206 15.64 -38.40 -10.14
C GLN A 206 14.72 -38.45 -11.38
N ASP A 207 14.31 -39.65 -11.80
CA ASP A 207 13.35 -39.83 -12.88
C ASP A 207 12.02 -39.16 -12.51
N ALA A 208 11.49 -39.39 -11.31
CA ALA A 208 10.25 -38.73 -10.85
C ALA A 208 10.37 -37.20 -10.83
N LEU A 209 11.51 -36.64 -10.38
CA LEU A 209 11.75 -35.19 -10.37
C LEU A 209 11.71 -34.59 -11.78
N SER A 210 12.26 -35.28 -12.78
CA SER A 210 12.19 -34.85 -14.18
C SER A 210 10.75 -34.76 -14.68
N LEU A 211 9.90 -35.73 -14.30
CA LEU A 211 8.47 -35.74 -14.64
C LEU A 211 7.72 -34.60 -13.95
N TYR A 212 8.02 -34.32 -12.69
CA TYR A 212 7.44 -33.17 -11.98
C TYR A 212 7.85 -31.84 -12.62
N ALA A 213 9.11 -31.70 -13.05
CA ALA A 213 9.58 -30.51 -13.75
C ALA A 213 8.87 -30.32 -15.11
N GLU A 214 8.66 -31.38 -15.87
CA GLU A 214 7.86 -31.32 -17.10
C GLU A 214 6.39 -30.96 -16.84
N GLN A 215 5.81 -31.50 -15.77
CA GLN A 215 4.42 -31.20 -15.38
C GLN A 215 4.26 -29.73 -14.99
N GLU A 216 5.19 -29.17 -14.24
CA GLU A 216 5.15 -27.76 -13.84
C GLU A 216 5.30 -26.84 -15.06
N LYS A 217 6.19 -27.16 -16.02
CA LYS A 217 6.28 -26.44 -17.30
C LYS A 217 4.95 -26.46 -18.07
N LYS A 218 4.29 -27.62 -18.14
CA LYS A 218 2.96 -27.76 -18.79
C LYS A 218 1.88 -26.98 -18.06
N ARG A 219 1.93 -26.92 -16.71
CA ARG A 219 1.01 -26.14 -15.89
C ARG A 219 1.16 -24.63 -16.15
N GLN A 220 2.38 -24.11 -16.14
CA GLN A 220 2.65 -22.69 -16.44
C GLN A 220 2.22 -22.31 -17.86
N ALA A 221 2.45 -23.19 -18.84
CA ALA A 221 1.95 -23.01 -20.20
C ALA A 221 0.41 -23.00 -20.28
N TYR A 222 -0.27 -23.80 -19.45
CA TYR A 222 -1.73 -23.79 -19.36
C TYR A 222 -2.28 -22.49 -18.73
N GLU A 223 -1.69 -22.05 -17.61
CA GLU A 223 -2.11 -20.83 -16.91
C GLU A 223 -1.97 -19.59 -17.82
N THR A 224 -0.87 -19.48 -18.56
CA THR A 224 -0.68 -18.42 -19.56
C THR A 224 -1.70 -18.48 -20.70
N LEU A 225 -2.01 -19.67 -21.23
CA LEU A 225 -3.07 -19.85 -22.24
C LEU A 225 -4.46 -19.49 -21.71
N GLU A 226 -4.73 -19.78 -20.43
CA GLU A 226 -6.00 -19.44 -19.79
C GLU A 226 -6.15 -17.92 -19.59
N HIS A 227 -5.10 -17.22 -19.16
CA HIS A 227 -5.09 -15.76 -19.11
C HIS A 227 -5.29 -15.13 -20.50
N GLN A 228 -4.66 -15.68 -21.54
CA GLN A 228 -4.90 -15.25 -22.92
C GLN A 228 -6.35 -15.51 -23.36
N ARG A 229 -6.95 -16.64 -22.97
CA ARG A 229 -8.35 -16.99 -23.29
C ARG A 229 -9.33 -16.02 -22.64
N THR A 230 -9.14 -15.70 -21.36
CA THR A 230 -10.01 -14.79 -20.62
C THR A 230 -9.92 -13.37 -21.17
N ALA A 231 -8.71 -12.86 -21.43
CA ALA A 231 -8.48 -11.56 -22.06
C ALA A 231 -9.13 -11.46 -23.46
N LEU A 232 -8.96 -12.49 -24.30
CA LEU A 232 -9.62 -12.53 -25.62
C LEU A 232 -11.15 -12.54 -25.51
N THR A 233 -11.70 -13.27 -24.53
CA THR A 233 -13.15 -13.34 -24.32
C THR A 233 -13.72 -12.00 -23.86
N GLN A 234 -13.04 -11.30 -22.95
CA GLN A 234 -13.43 -9.94 -22.54
C GLN A 234 -13.36 -8.96 -23.72
N ASN A 235 -12.32 -9.05 -24.55
CA ASN A 235 -12.20 -8.22 -25.75
C ASN A 235 -13.31 -8.49 -26.78
N LEU A 236 -13.72 -9.75 -26.96
CA LEU A 236 -14.86 -10.09 -27.83
C LEU A 236 -16.16 -9.50 -27.30
N LYS A 237 -16.43 -9.58 -25.98
CA LYS A 237 -17.60 -8.94 -25.35
C LYS A 237 -17.60 -7.42 -25.53
N LYS A 238 -16.46 -6.75 -25.28
CA LYS A 238 -16.33 -5.29 -25.50
C LYS A 238 -16.63 -4.90 -26.95
N MET A 239 -16.09 -5.65 -27.91
CA MET A 239 -16.32 -5.40 -29.34
C MET A 239 -17.78 -5.69 -29.74
N GLN A 240 -18.42 -6.69 -29.14
CA GLN A 240 -19.84 -6.99 -29.35
C GLN A 240 -20.72 -5.83 -28.85
N ASN A 241 -20.49 -5.33 -27.64
CA ASN A 241 -21.23 -4.19 -27.11
C ASN A 241 -21.02 -2.94 -27.99
N GLN A 242 -19.80 -2.71 -28.48
CA GLN A 242 -19.51 -1.63 -29.42
C GLN A 242 -20.30 -1.77 -30.74
N LEU A 243 -20.43 -3.00 -31.26
CA LEU A 243 -21.24 -3.28 -32.45
C LEU A 243 -22.73 -3.00 -32.21
N GLU A 244 -23.26 -3.39 -31.06
CA GLU A 244 -24.66 -3.12 -30.67
C GLU A 244 -24.90 -1.60 -30.54
N THR A 245 -23.96 -0.85 -29.95
CA THR A 245 -24.06 0.62 -29.89
C THR A 245 -23.99 1.27 -31.27
N CYS A 246 -23.13 0.79 -32.17
CA CYS A 246 -23.07 1.30 -33.54
C CYS A 246 -24.38 1.01 -34.31
N ARG A 247 -24.96 -0.18 -34.14
CA ARG A 247 -26.23 -0.57 -34.78
C ARG A 247 -27.39 0.31 -34.34
N THR A 248 -27.54 0.52 -33.04
CA THR A 248 -28.60 1.40 -32.49
C THR A 248 -28.42 2.85 -32.96
N GLN A 249 -27.20 3.36 -33.00
CA GLN A 249 -26.91 4.67 -33.59
C GLN A 249 -27.26 4.74 -35.09
N GLU A 250 -27.01 3.66 -35.85
CA GLU A 250 -27.36 3.61 -37.26
C GLU A 250 -28.88 3.61 -37.47
N GLU A 251 -29.64 2.90 -36.65
CA GLU A 251 -31.12 2.93 -36.67
C GLU A 251 -31.68 4.31 -36.34
N ILE A 252 -31.14 4.99 -35.33
CA ILE A 252 -31.54 6.36 -34.97
C ILE A 252 -31.29 7.32 -36.15
N LEU A 253 -30.08 7.27 -36.74
CA LEU A 253 -29.73 8.13 -37.87
C LEU A 253 -30.58 7.83 -39.11
N ARG A 254 -30.91 6.56 -39.37
CA ARG A 254 -31.83 6.15 -40.44
C ARG A 254 -33.24 6.73 -40.25
N ASN A 255 -33.76 6.72 -39.02
CA ASN A 255 -35.06 7.31 -38.73
C ASN A 255 -35.06 8.83 -38.91
N GLN A 256 -34.00 9.51 -38.44
CA GLN A 256 -33.84 10.95 -38.64
C GLN A 256 -33.74 11.35 -40.12
N GLU A 257 -33.06 10.54 -40.95
CA GLU A 257 -33.00 10.76 -42.40
C GLU A 257 -34.38 10.58 -43.05
N ARG A 258 -35.17 9.59 -42.61
CA ARG A 258 -36.57 9.43 -43.06
C ARG A 258 -37.44 10.62 -42.69
N GLU A 259 -37.36 11.09 -41.45
CA GLU A 259 -38.09 12.27 -40.98
C GLU A 259 -37.72 13.53 -41.79
N ALA A 260 -36.44 13.68 -42.18
CA ALA A 260 -36.01 14.78 -43.04
C ALA A 260 -36.59 14.67 -44.46
N VAL A 261 -36.67 13.46 -45.02
CA VAL A 261 -37.30 13.21 -46.33
C VAL A 261 -38.80 13.50 -46.27
N GLU A 262 -39.51 13.06 -45.23
CA GLU A 262 -40.92 13.37 -45.00
C GLU A 262 -41.14 14.88 -44.82
N ALA A 263 -40.21 15.58 -44.13
CA ALA A 263 -40.23 17.02 -44.02
C ALA A 263 -40.13 17.74 -45.38
N ARG A 264 -39.45 17.18 -46.40
CA ARG A 264 -39.44 17.74 -47.76
C ARG A 264 -40.81 17.69 -48.41
N ALA A 265 -41.51 16.57 -48.30
CA ALA A 265 -42.86 16.43 -48.82
C ALA A 265 -43.83 17.38 -48.11
N ALA A 266 -43.76 17.44 -46.77
CA ALA A 266 -44.55 18.36 -45.97
C ALA A 266 -44.25 19.84 -46.28
N LEU A 267 -42.99 20.20 -46.52
CA LEU A 267 -42.59 21.55 -46.93
C LEU A 267 -43.21 21.92 -48.29
N ALA A 268 -43.20 21.00 -49.26
CA ALA A 268 -43.79 21.23 -50.57
C ALA A 268 -45.32 21.45 -50.46
N GLU A 269 -46.01 20.63 -49.67
CA GLU A 269 -47.45 20.79 -49.41
C GLU A 269 -47.75 22.12 -48.71
N CYS A 270 -46.96 22.47 -47.67
CA CYS A 270 -47.12 23.71 -46.93
C CYS A 270 -46.90 24.95 -47.82
N ARG A 271 -45.89 24.91 -48.71
CA ARG A 271 -45.65 25.96 -49.70
C ARG A 271 -46.79 26.09 -50.69
N GLY A 272 -47.29 24.97 -51.22
CA GLY A 272 -48.44 24.97 -52.12
C GLY A 272 -49.69 25.57 -51.47
N ARG A 273 -49.98 25.19 -50.23
CA ARG A 273 -51.07 25.78 -49.42
C ARG A 273 -50.88 27.27 -49.20
N ARG A 274 -49.67 27.71 -48.81
CA ARG A 274 -49.36 29.14 -48.61
C ARG A 274 -49.55 29.93 -49.90
N GLU A 275 -49.05 29.45 -51.03
CA GLU A 275 -49.22 30.12 -52.33
C GLU A 275 -50.69 30.21 -52.74
N GLN A 276 -51.47 29.15 -52.51
CA GLN A 276 -52.92 29.18 -52.76
C GLN A 276 -53.62 30.23 -51.88
N MET A 277 -53.27 30.29 -50.59
CA MET A 277 -53.80 31.29 -49.67
C MET A 277 -53.38 32.71 -50.04
N GLU A 278 -52.12 32.95 -50.41
CA GLU A 278 -51.61 34.26 -50.85
C GLU A 278 -52.31 34.73 -52.14
N ARG A 279 -52.53 33.82 -53.10
CA ARG A 279 -53.32 34.12 -54.30
C ARG A 279 -54.74 34.53 -53.94
N ARG A 280 -55.43 33.75 -53.09
CA ARG A 280 -56.78 34.09 -52.63
C ARG A 280 -56.79 35.42 -51.84
N GLN A 281 -55.77 35.69 -51.04
CA GLN A 281 -55.65 36.93 -50.26
C GLN A 281 -55.53 38.14 -51.18
N ALA A 282 -54.70 38.05 -52.23
CA ALA A 282 -54.56 39.11 -53.22
C ALA A 282 -55.89 39.41 -53.91
N VAL A 283 -56.66 38.39 -54.29
CA VAL A 283 -57.97 38.58 -54.93
C VAL A 283 -58.99 39.20 -53.95
N LEU A 284 -59.01 38.78 -52.68
CA LEU A 284 -59.86 39.40 -51.65
C LEU A 284 -59.47 40.87 -51.37
N GLN A 285 -58.18 41.21 -51.40
CA GLN A 285 -57.72 42.59 -51.26
C GLN A 285 -58.18 43.47 -52.43
N GLU A 286 -58.07 42.98 -53.66
CA GLU A 286 -58.60 43.68 -54.84
C GLU A 286 -60.13 43.83 -54.77
N LEU A 287 -60.85 42.80 -54.31
CA LEU A 287 -62.29 42.89 -54.09
C LEU A 287 -62.65 43.98 -53.06
N GLY A 288 -61.92 44.03 -51.94
CA GLY A 288 -62.10 45.06 -50.91
C GLY A 288 -61.93 46.48 -51.47
N LYS A 289 -60.84 46.73 -52.22
CA LYS A 289 -60.60 48.02 -52.89
C LYS A 289 -61.72 48.41 -53.85
N CYS A 290 -62.23 47.47 -54.65
CA CYS A 290 -63.36 47.72 -55.55
C CYS A 290 -64.65 48.06 -54.79
N CYS A 291 -64.94 47.36 -53.68
CA CYS A 291 -66.12 47.66 -52.86
C CYS A 291 -66.03 49.06 -52.23
N GLU A 292 -64.85 49.46 -51.76
CA GLU A 292 -64.60 50.81 -51.26
C GLU A 292 -64.78 51.86 -52.36
N ALA A 293 -64.20 51.65 -53.55
CA ALA A 293 -64.31 52.56 -54.69
C ALA A 293 -65.77 52.70 -55.17
N GLU A 294 -66.53 51.60 -55.23
CA GLU A 294 -67.94 51.65 -55.56
C GLU A 294 -68.74 52.45 -54.52
N ARG A 295 -68.42 52.29 -53.22
CA ARG A 295 -69.04 53.06 -52.14
C ARG A 295 -68.72 54.55 -52.24
N THR A 296 -67.50 54.94 -52.66
CA THR A 296 -67.15 56.36 -52.86
C THR A 296 -67.83 56.94 -54.10
N TRP A 297 -67.87 56.22 -55.21
CA TRP A 297 -68.56 56.64 -56.43
C TRP A 297 -70.07 56.75 -56.24
N ARG A 298 -70.69 55.85 -55.47
CA ARG A 298 -72.12 55.94 -55.14
C ARG A 298 -72.45 57.22 -54.38
N LYS A 299 -71.67 57.55 -53.35
CA LYS A 299 -71.79 58.81 -52.60
C LYS A 299 -71.54 60.04 -53.49
N SER A 300 -70.59 59.93 -54.43
CA SER A 300 -70.31 61.01 -55.41
C SER A 300 -71.47 61.22 -56.36
N LEU A 301 -72.06 60.13 -56.88
CA LEU A 301 -73.23 60.16 -57.75
C LEU A 301 -74.42 60.80 -57.04
N GLU A 302 -74.74 60.38 -55.81
CA GLU A 302 -75.81 60.99 -54.99
C GLU A 302 -75.66 62.51 -54.90
N LYS A 303 -74.46 63.00 -54.54
CA LYS A 303 -74.17 64.45 -54.46
C LYS A 303 -74.27 65.17 -55.80
N ARG A 304 -73.82 64.55 -56.90
CA ARG A 304 -73.91 65.15 -58.24
C ARG A 304 -75.37 65.19 -58.71
N GLN A 305 -76.15 64.18 -58.38
CA GLN A 305 -77.56 64.06 -58.72
C GLN A 305 -78.42 65.10 -57.99
N GLU A 306 -78.11 65.39 -56.73
CA GLU A 306 -78.69 66.52 -56.00
C GLU A 306 -78.41 67.86 -56.71
N LYS A 307 -77.17 68.10 -57.16
CA LYS A 307 -76.81 69.31 -57.92
C LYS A 307 -77.52 69.39 -59.27
N PHE A 308 -77.63 68.28 -59.99
CA PHE A 308 -78.37 68.23 -61.24
C PHE A 308 -79.87 68.52 -61.03
N GLN A 309 -80.49 67.94 -60.00
CA GLN A 309 -81.88 68.24 -59.67
C GLN A 309 -82.08 69.73 -59.32
N ALA A 310 -81.15 70.34 -58.59
CA ALA A 310 -81.20 71.77 -58.29
C ALA A 310 -81.05 72.62 -59.57
N ALA A 311 -80.10 72.29 -60.45
CA ALA A 311 -79.90 72.99 -61.71
C ALA A 311 -81.08 72.83 -62.68
N ALA A 312 -81.68 71.63 -62.75
CA ALA A 312 -82.86 71.36 -63.56
C ALA A 312 -84.08 72.18 -63.09
N ARG A 313 -84.29 72.31 -61.77
CA ARG A 313 -85.34 73.19 -61.22
C ARG A 313 -85.09 74.66 -61.56
N ALA A 314 -83.84 75.12 -61.47
CA ALA A 314 -83.47 76.50 -61.83
C ALA A 314 -83.69 76.78 -63.32
N TYR A 315 -83.32 75.84 -64.21
CA TYR A 315 -83.61 75.95 -65.63
C TYR A 315 -85.11 75.99 -65.91
N GLN A 316 -85.91 75.09 -65.33
CA GLN A 316 -87.35 75.09 -65.50
C GLN A 316 -87.99 76.43 -65.09
N GLN A 317 -87.51 77.04 -64.00
CA GLN A 317 -87.98 78.36 -63.57
C GLN A 317 -87.58 79.46 -64.56
N SER A 318 -86.31 79.52 -64.98
CA SER A 318 -85.83 80.52 -65.94
C SER A 318 -86.48 80.38 -67.32
N ASP A 319 -86.72 79.16 -67.77
CA ASP A 319 -87.39 78.88 -69.05
C ASP A 319 -88.87 79.29 -69.01
N GLN A 320 -89.59 79.03 -67.91
CA GLN A 320 -90.95 79.53 -67.73
C GLN A 320 -91.01 81.06 -67.76
N LEU A 321 -90.11 81.74 -67.06
CA LEU A 321 -90.03 83.21 -67.06
C LEU A 321 -89.73 83.77 -68.46
N TYR A 322 -88.80 83.15 -69.19
CA TYR A 322 -88.48 83.51 -70.56
C TYR A 322 -89.66 83.28 -71.51
N GLN A 323 -90.33 82.12 -71.43
CA GLN A 323 -91.48 81.79 -72.28
C GLN A 323 -92.64 82.77 -72.05
N ASP A 324 -92.97 83.06 -70.78
CA ASP A 324 -94.01 84.04 -70.44
C ASP A 324 -93.66 85.44 -70.96
N ALA A 325 -92.42 85.91 -70.73
CA ALA A 325 -91.97 87.21 -71.22
C ALA A 325 -91.94 87.28 -72.76
N SER A 326 -91.53 86.21 -73.44
CA SER A 326 -91.50 86.13 -74.91
C SER A 326 -92.90 86.14 -75.51
N CYS A 327 -93.84 85.37 -74.95
CA CYS A 327 -95.25 85.39 -75.36
C CYS A 327 -95.87 86.77 -75.18
N ARG A 328 -95.64 87.42 -74.04
CA ARG A 328 -96.12 88.79 -73.78
C ARG A 328 -95.50 89.79 -74.74
N PHE A 329 -94.20 89.72 -74.98
CA PHE A 329 -93.51 90.60 -75.94
C PHE A 329 -94.09 90.48 -77.36
N LEU A 330 -94.30 89.25 -77.85
CA LEU A 330 -94.92 89.00 -79.16
C LEU A 330 -96.36 89.54 -79.22
N ALA A 331 -97.16 89.33 -78.17
CA ALA A 331 -98.53 89.86 -78.11
C ALA A 331 -98.56 91.39 -78.12
N MET A 332 -97.55 92.04 -77.53
CA MET A 332 -97.45 93.49 -77.42
C MET A 332 -96.89 94.18 -78.68
N GLN A 333 -96.29 93.46 -79.64
CA GLN A 333 -95.67 94.09 -80.83
C GLN A 333 -96.64 94.97 -81.61
N ALA A 334 -97.89 94.54 -81.79
CA ALA A 334 -98.90 95.35 -82.48
C ALA A 334 -99.22 96.65 -81.72
N GLY A 335 -99.21 96.63 -80.39
CA GLY A 335 -99.41 97.81 -79.54
C GLY A 335 -98.20 98.75 -79.53
N LEU A 336 -96.98 98.20 -79.53
CA LEU A 336 -95.73 98.97 -79.61
C LEU A 336 -95.61 99.70 -80.96
N LEU A 337 -95.86 99.00 -82.06
CA LEU A 337 -95.86 99.59 -83.41
C LEU A 337 -96.97 100.65 -83.56
N ALA A 338 -98.14 100.42 -82.98
CA ALA A 338 -99.23 101.38 -83.00
C ALA A 338 -98.92 102.66 -82.20
N ALA A 339 -98.10 102.57 -81.14
CA ALA A 339 -97.68 103.74 -80.35
C ALA A 339 -96.74 104.69 -81.10
N GLU A 340 -96.03 104.21 -82.12
CA GLU A 340 -95.12 105.02 -82.96
C GLU A 340 -95.81 105.64 -84.20
N LEU A 341 -97.07 105.30 -84.46
CA LEU A 341 -97.83 105.82 -85.59
C LEU A 341 -98.09 107.33 -85.42
N GLN A 342 -97.68 108.10 -86.44
CA GLN A 342 -97.94 109.54 -86.52
C GLN A 342 -98.98 109.80 -87.60
N GLU A 343 -99.97 110.61 -87.29
CA GLU A 343 -101.09 110.92 -88.17
C GLU A 343 -100.60 111.58 -89.47
N GLY A 344 -101.03 111.06 -90.63
CA GLY A 344 -100.64 111.56 -91.95
C GLY A 344 -99.27 111.09 -92.47
N LYS A 345 -98.55 110.19 -91.76
CA LYS A 345 -97.33 109.53 -92.28
C LYS A 345 -97.62 108.07 -92.65
N PRO A 346 -96.99 107.52 -93.72
CA PRO A 346 -97.23 106.15 -94.14
C PRO A 346 -96.74 105.16 -93.08
N CYS A 347 -97.61 104.24 -92.68
CA CYS A 347 -97.27 103.18 -91.75
C CYS A 347 -96.17 102.27 -92.30
N PRO A 348 -95.15 101.92 -91.50
CA PRO A 348 -94.02 101.12 -91.95
C PRO A 348 -94.37 99.67 -92.30
N VAL A 349 -95.52 99.15 -91.85
CA VAL A 349 -95.96 97.76 -92.12
C VAL A 349 -96.86 97.67 -93.36
N CYS A 350 -97.84 98.57 -93.52
CA CYS A 350 -98.85 98.48 -94.58
C CYS A 350 -98.93 99.71 -95.51
N GLY A 351 -98.24 100.80 -95.20
CA GLY A 351 -98.21 102.04 -96.02
C GLY A 351 -99.42 102.97 -95.88
N SER A 352 -100.43 102.63 -95.08
CA SER A 352 -101.63 103.48 -94.86
C SER A 352 -101.31 104.76 -94.07
N LEU A 353 -102.05 105.85 -94.35
CA LEU A 353 -101.96 107.14 -93.64
C LEU A 353 -102.94 107.27 -92.45
N GLU A 354 -103.92 106.36 -92.36
CA GLU A 354 -104.99 106.41 -91.36
C GLU A 354 -105.20 105.04 -90.69
N HIS A 355 -105.38 105.05 -89.36
CA HIS A 355 -105.66 103.88 -88.51
C HIS A 355 -106.80 104.22 -87.54
N PRO A 356 -108.04 103.75 -87.76
CA PRO A 356 -109.22 104.18 -86.99
C PRO A 356 -109.32 103.57 -85.58
N ALA A 357 -108.62 102.47 -85.30
CA ALA A 357 -108.59 101.82 -84.00
C ALA A 357 -107.18 101.27 -83.69
N PRO A 358 -106.20 102.14 -83.40
CA PRO A 358 -104.86 101.71 -83.05
C PRO A 358 -104.88 100.87 -81.76
N CYS A 359 -104.11 99.78 -81.76
CA CYS A 359 -103.98 98.89 -80.61
C CYS A 359 -103.36 99.65 -79.42
N ARG A 360 -103.94 99.52 -78.22
CA ARG A 360 -103.45 100.18 -77.00
C ARG A 360 -102.77 99.17 -76.08
N LEU A 361 -101.65 99.57 -75.48
CA LEU A 361 -100.96 98.79 -74.47
C LEU A 361 -101.70 98.92 -73.13
N GLU A 362 -102.22 97.82 -72.58
CA GLU A 362 -102.96 97.81 -71.30
C GLU A 362 -102.07 97.72 -70.06
N THR A 363 -100.85 97.18 -70.21
CA THR A 363 -99.85 97.01 -69.15
C THR A 363 -98.51 97.59 -69.55
N GLU A 364 -97.62 97.77 -68.57
CA GLU A 364 -96.25 98.23 -68.80
C GLU A 364 -95.53 97.32 -69.82
N PRO A 365 -94.97 97.86 -70.92
CA PRO A 365 -94.43 97.07 -72.01
C PRO A 365 -93.13 96.37 -71.64
N ILE A 366 -93.05 95.07 -71.92
CA ILE A 366 -91.80 94.32 -71.83
C ILE A 366 -90.88 94.78 -72.96
N ARG A 367 -89.67 95.22 -72.61
CA ARG A 367 -88.67 95.66 -73.59
C ARG A 367 -87.87 94.49 -74.14
N GLU A 368 -87.37 94.65 -75.36
CA GLU A 368 -86.50 93.66 -76.01
C GLU A 368 -85.28 93.30 -75.13
N GLU A 369 -84.64 94.31 -74.51
CA GLU A 369 -83.54 94.12 -73.55
C GLU A 369 -83.90 93.20 -72.37
N GLN A 370 -85.15 93.24 -71.89
CA GLN A 370 -85.61 92.39 -70.78
C GLN A 370 -85.82 90.94 -71.25
N VAL A 371 -86.33 90.73 -72.46
CA VAL A 371 -86.46 89.39 -73.06
C VAL A 371 -85.08 88.80 -73.34
N GLU A 372 -84.13 89.60 -73.84
CA GLU A 372 -82.74 89.17 -74.04
C GLU A 372 -82.04 88.83 -72.72
N ALA A 373 -82.24 89.62 -71.66
CA ALA A 373 -81.70 89.30 -70.34
C ALA A 373 -82.27 87.99 -69.76
N LEU A 374 -83.58 87.74 -69.92
CA LEU A 374 -84.21 86.48 -69.52
C LEU A 374 -83.74 85.30 -70.38
N ARG A 375 -83.51 85.51 -71.68
CA ARG A 375 -82.92 84.52 -72.58
C ARG A 375 -81.50 84.15 -72.12
N ALA A 376 -80.66 85.14 -71.83
CA ALA A 376 -79.31 84.92 -71.31
C ALA A 376 -79.34 84.17 -69.97
N GLY A 377 -80.27 84.51 -69.07
CA GLY A 377 -80.47 83.79 -67.80
C GLY A 377 -80.93 82.34 -67.98
N ARG A 378 -81.79 82.07 -68.97
CA ARG A 378 -82.19 80.71 -69.35
C ARG A 378 -81.00 79.93 -69.93
N ASP A 379 -80.24 80.54 -70.83
CA ASP A 379 -79.10 79.88 -71.49
C ASP A 379 -77.98 79.57 -70.48
N ASP A 380 -77.72 80.44 -69.50
CA ASP A 380 -76.83 80.15 -68.36
C ASP A 380 -77.35 79.00 -67.49
N ALA A 381 -78.65 78.96 -67.20
CA ALA A 381 -79.26 77.87 -66.44
C ALA A 381 -79.23 76.53 -67.21
N ASP A 382 -79.44 76.55 -68.53
CA ASP A 382 -79.30 75.38 -69.41
C ASP A 382 -77.84 74.88 -69.39
N GLN A 383 -76.86 75.78 -69.52
CA GLN A 383 -75.45 75.41 -69.44
C GLN A 383 -75.08 74.79 -68.08
N LYS A 384 -75.58 75.34 -66.97
CA LYS A 384 -75.41 74.77 -65.62
C LYS A 384 -76.09 73.41 -65.48
N GLN A 385 -77.26 73.22 -66.08
CA GLN A 385 -77.95 71.93 -66.07
C GLN A 385 -77.18 70.89 -66.90
N ARG A 386 -76.73 71.22 -68.10
CA ARG A 386 -75.94 70.34 -68.97
C ARG A 386 -74.65 69.89 -68.30
N THR A 387 -73.87 70.82 -67.74
CA THR A 387 -72.64 70.51 -67.01
C THR A 387 -72.90 69.63 -65.78
N ALA A 388 -73.99 69.87 -65.04
CA ALA A 388 -74.39 69.00 -63.94
C ALA A 388 -74.85 67.61 -64.41
N ALA A 389 -75.51 67.51 -65.56
CA ALA A 389 -75.93 66.25 -66.18
C ALA A 389 -74.72 65.41 -66.62
N GLU A 390 -73.76 66.03 -67.32
CA GLU A 390 -72.50 65.41 -67.72
C GLU A 390 -71.73 64.87 -66.50
N ALA A 391 -71.66 65.66 -65.43
CA ALA A 391 -71.03 65.21 -64.18
C ALA A 391 -71.76 64.01 -63.55
N CYS A 392 -73.10 63.97 -63.58
CA CYS A 392 -73.85 62.79 -63.12
C CYS A 392 -73.55 61.56 -63.96
N GLN A 393 -73.56 61.72 -65.29
CA GLN A 393 -73.29 60.64 -66.22
C GLN A 393 -71.87 60.08 -66.05
N GLU A 394 -70.86 60.93 -65.87
CA GLU A 394 -69.49 60.50 -65.59
C GLU A 394 -69.39 59.66 -64.29
N ALA A 395 -70.04 60.11 -63.21
CA ALA A 395 -70.04 59.38 -61.94
C ALA A 395 -70.82 58.06 -62.05
N GLN A 396 -71.89 58.03 -62.83
CA GLN A 396 -72.67 56.83 -63.10
C GLN A 396 -71.85 55.80 -63.90
N ILE A 397 -71.18 56.22 -64.98
CA ILE A 397 -70.29 55.34 -65.76
C ILE A 397 -69.18 54.77 -64.88
N SER A 398 -68.56 55.60 -64.03
CA SER A 398 -67.51 55.17 -63.10
C SER A 398 -68.02 54.16 -62.06
N LEU A 399 -69.23 54.39 -61.52
CA LEU A 399 -69.88 53.47 -60.60
C LEU A 399 -70.21 52.12 -61.26
N GLU A 400 -70.73 52.15 -62.49
CA GLU A 400 -71.01 50.94 -63.28
C GLU A 400 -69.72 50.17 -63.60
N HIS A 401 -68.64 50.87 -63.94
CA HIS A 401 -67.33 50.28 -64.17
C HIS A 401 -66.82 49.53 -62.93
N GLU A 402 -66.81 50.17 -61.76
CA GLU A 402 -66.38 49.51 -60.51
C GLU A 402 -67.32 48.38 -60.10
N SER A 403 -68.63 48.52 -60.34
CA SER A 403 -69.61 47.46 -60.08
C SER A 403 -69.36 46.22 -60.93
N ARG A 404 -69.08 46.41 -62.24
CA ARG A 404 -68.70 45.31 -63.15
C ARG A 404 -67.39 44.65 -62.72
N ARG A 405 -66.39 45.46 -62.37
CA ARG A 405 -65.08 44.97 -61.89
C ARG A 405 -65.23 44.15 -60.60
N ARG A 406 -66.05 44.61 -59.65
CA ARG A 406 -66.39 43.85 -58.43
C ARG A 406 -67.01 42.50 -58.77
N ILE A 407 -68.04 42.47 -59.64
CA ILE A 407 -68.73 41.23 -60.03
C ILE A 407 -67.74 40.25 -60.69
N GLU A 408 -66.85 40.73 -61.56
CA GLU A 408 -65.84 39.90 -62.19
C GLU A 408 -64.86 39.28 -61.18
N ILE A 409 -64.37 40.06 -60.22
CA ILE A 409 -63.47 39.60 -59.15
C ILE A 409 -64.20 38.61 -58.22
N GLN A 410 -65.45 38.90 -57.86
CA GLN A 410 -66.28 38.03 -57.04
C GLN A 410 -66.57 36.70 -57.73
N GLY A 411 -66.84 36.70 -59.05
CA GLY A 411 -67.01 35.50 -59.85
C GLY A 411 -65.75 34.62 -59.92
N LYS A 412 -64.56 35.23 -59.92
CA LYS A 412 -63.27 34.51 -59.83
C LYS A 412 -63.06 33.83 -58.46
N LEU A 413 -63.64 34.37 -57.39
CA LEU A 413 -63.48 33.86 -56.01
C LEU A 413 -64.48 32.75 -55.66
N TYR A 414 -65.77 32.95 -55.96
CA TYR A 414 -66.85 32.10 -55.48
C TYR A 414 -67.48 31.22 -56.57
N GLY A 415 -67.03 31.37 -57.83
CA GLY A 415 -67.57 30.65 -58.98
C GLY A 415 -68.82 31.32 -59.57
N GLN A 416 -69.12 31.01 -60.83
CA GLN A 416 -70.22 31.62 -61.60
C GLN A 416 -71.63 31.19 -61.12
N ASN A 417 -71.76 30.25 -60.18
CA ASN A 417 -73.04 29.66 -59.79
C ASN A 417 -73.76 30.37 -58.62
N GLN A 418 -73.32 31.57 -58.23
CA GLN A 418 -74.12 32.44 -57.38
C GLN A 418 -74.69 33.58 -58.22
N ASP A 419 -75.77 33.27 -58.93
CA ASP A 419 -76.74 34.25 -59.47
C ASP A 419 -77.49 34.93 -58.30
N SER A 420 -76.76 35.46 -57.33
CA SER A 420 -77.32 36.39 -56.35
C SER A 420 -76.70 37.77 -56.63
N PRO A 421 -77.29 38.56 -57.54
CA PRO A 421 -76.84 39.91 -57.86
C PRO A 421 -76.96 40.91 -56.67
N ALA A 422 -77.30 40.46 -55.46
CA ALA A 422 -77.89 41.31 -54.42
C ALA A 422 -77.07 41.49 -53.14
N ALA A 423 -76.07 40.66 -52.84
CA ALA A 423 -75.28 40.83 -51.62
C ALA A 423 -73.94 41.52 -51.95
N GLN A 424 -73.87 42.84 -51.78
CA GLN A 424 -72.58 43.49 -51.63
C GLN A 424 -71.85 42.82 -50.47
N PRO A 425 -70.66 42.26 -50.68
CA PRO A 425 -69.90 41.71 -49.57
C PRO A 425 -69.63 42.84 -48.58
N ASP A 426 -69.98 42.59 -47.31
CA ASP A 426 -69.71 43.52 -46.24
C ASP A 426 -68.20 43.74 -46.16
N VAL A 427 -67.75 44.99 -46.31
CA VAL A 427 -66.34 45.36 -46.27
C VAL A 427 -65.72 44.91 -44.94
N ASP A 428 -66.49 44.98 -43.84
CA ASP A 428 -66.04 44.53 -42.52
C ASP A 428 -65.89 43.00 -42.45
N ALA A 429 -66.70 42.26 -43.21
CA ALA A 429 -66.56 40.80 -43.33
C ALA A 429 -65.34 40.42 -44.18
N LEU A 430 -65.10 41.11 -45.30
CA LEU A 430 -63.90 40.94 -46.13
C LEU A 430 -62.62 41.25 -45.33
N GLU A 431 -62.63 42.31 -44.54
CA GLU A 431 -61.51 42.63 -43.65
C GLU A 431 -61.25 41.52 -42.62
N LYS A 432 -62.30 40.94 -42.03
CA LYS A 432 -62.16 39.81 -41.10
C LYS A 432 -61.55 38.59 -41.78
N GLU A 433 -62.03 38.22 -42.97
CA GLU A 433 -61.46 37.12 -43.75
C GLU A 433 -59.98 37.37 -44.10
N LEU A 434 -59.64 38.60 -44.52
CA LEU A 434 -58.25 38.98 -44.81
C LEU A 434 -57.34 38.87 -43.58
N ARG A 435 -57.83 39.24 -42.39
CA ARG A 435 -57.09 39.09 -41.13
C ARG A 435 -56.88 37.62 -40.77
N GLN A 436 -57.90 36.77 -40.93
CA GLN A 436 -57.81 35.33 -40.68
C GLN A 436 -56.79 34.68 -41.63
N MET A 437 -56.89 34.95 -42.93
CA MET A 437 -55.94 34.46 -43.93
C MET A 437 -54.50 34.92 -43.65
N ALA A 438 -54.31 36.17 -43.23
CA ALA A 438 -52.99 36.66 -42.85
C ALA A 438 -52.40 35.95 -41.61
N GLN A 439 -53.23 35.43 -40.72
CA GLN A 439 -52.77 34.60 -39.60
C GLN A 439 -52.41 33.19 -40.06
N GLU A 440 -53.21 32.59 -40.95
CA GLU A 440 -52.93 31.26 -41.51
C GLU A 440 -51.65 31.24 -42.35
N ILE A 441 -51.46 32.24 -43.23
CA ILE A 441 -50.23 32.41 -44.01
C ILE A 441 -49.02 32.53 -43.08
N ARG A 442 -49.14 33.24 -41.95
CA ARG A 442 -48.08 33.32 -40.94
C ARG A 442 -47.76 31.96 -40.31
N ARG A 443 -48.78 31.16 -39.97
CA ARG A 443 -48.59 29.79 -39.45
C ARG A 443 -47.91 28.89 -40.48
N CYS A 444 -48.31 28.98 -41.76
CA CYS A 444 -47.65 28.24 -42.84
C CYS A 444 -46.17 28.64 -42.96
N ARG A 445 -45.84 29.95 -42.93
CA ARG A 445 -44.44 30.40 -42.97
C ARG A 445 -43.61 29.87 -41.78
N GLN A 446 -44.18 29.84 -40.58
CA GLN A 446 -43.52 29.23 -39.42
C GLN A 446 -43.28 27.73 -39.62
N ALA A 447 -44.28 26.99 -40.11
CA ALA A 447 -44.12 25.58 -40.44
C ALA A 447 -43.02 25.37 -41.51
N GLU A 448 -42.99 26.19 -42.57
CA GLU A 448 -41.94 26.15 -43.58
C GLU A 448 -40.55 26.31 -42.95
N THR A 449 -40.34 27.28 -42.05
CA THR A 449 -39.05 27.45 -41.36
C THR A 449 -38.64 26.20 -40.58
N THR A 450 -39.58 25.58 -39.86
CA THR A 450 -39.28 24.36 -39.10
C THR A 450 -38.92 23.18 -40.01
N TYR A 451 -39.58 23.03 -41.16
CA TYR A 451 -39.24 22.00 -42.12
C TYR A 451 -37.91 22.27 -42.82
N THR A 452 -37.62 23.54 -43.17
CA THR A 452 -36.32 23.89 -43.77
C THR A 452 -35.16 23.62 -42.82
N ASP A 453 -35.32 23.89 -41.52
CA ASP A 453 -34.29 23.62 -40.51
C ASP A 453 -34.03 22.11 -40.38
N ARG A 454 -35.09 21.29 -40.39
CA ARG A 454 -34.98 19.82 -40.39
C ARG A 454 -34.28 19.29 -41.64
N ILE A 455 -34.60 19.83 -42.82
CA ILE A 455 -33.96 19.44 -44.09
C ILE A 455 -32.49 19.89 -44.12
N ALA A 456 -32.15 21.05 -43.55
CA ALA A 456 -30.77 21.53 -43.50
C ALA A 456 -29.86 20.57 -42.70
N MET A 457 -30.40 19.86 -41.71
CA MET A 457 -29.66 18.85 -40.96
C MET A 457 -29.47 17.52 -41.71
N GLU A 458 -30.22 17.28 -42.80
CA GLU A 458 -30.27 15.99 -43.51
C GLU A 458 -28.90 15.54 -44.01
N GLU A 459 -28.16 16.44 -44.68
CA GLU A 459 -26.82 16.11 -45.21
C GLU A 459 -25.84 15.77 -44.08
N THR A 460 -25.94 16.46 -42.95
CA THR A 460 -25.12 16.18 -41.76
C THR A 460 -25.48 14.83 -41.14
N ILE A 461 -26.77 14.50 -41.08
CA ILE A 461 -27.27 13.20 -40.59
C ILE A 461 -26.80 12.07 -41.50
N ARG A 462 -26.88 12.26 -42.82
CA ARG A 462 -26.45 11.31 -43.84
C ARG A 462 -24.95 11.02 -43.73
N GLN A 463 -24.11 12.06 -43.63
CA GLN A 463 -22.67 11.91 -43.45
C GLN A 463 -22.33 11.15 -42.16
N LYS A 464 -23.03 11.45 -41.04
CA LYS A 464 -22.88 10.70 -39.79
C LYS A 464 -23.26 9.23 -39.94
N ARG A 465 -24.34 8.93 -40.69
CA ARG A 465 -24.80 7.56 -40.96
C ARG A 465 -23.77 6.79 -41.78
N GLU A 466 -23.26 7.37 -42.85
CA GLU A 466 -22.23 6.76 -43.70
C GLU A 466 -20.94 6.49 -42.91
N ALA A 467 -20.50 7.45 -42.10
CA ALA A 467 -19.35 7.30 -41.22
C ALA A 467 -19.56 6.19 -40.17
N ASN A 468 -20.74 6.14 -39.53
CA ASN A 468 -21.06 5.10 -38.55
C ASN A 468 -21.16 3.72 -39.22
N GLY A 469 -21.80 3.60 -40.39
CA GLY A 469 -21.88 2.36 -41.16
C GLY A 469 -20.50 1.85 -41.62
N ALA A 470 -19.60 2.74 -42.03
CA ALA A 470 -18.21 2.38 -42.33
C ALA A 470 -17.45 1.91 -41.07
N GLY A 471 -17.68 2.58 -39.94
CA GLY A 471 -17.16 2.18 -38.62
C GLY A 471 -17.64 0.78 -38.21
N GLN A 472 -18.94 0.52 -38.34
CA GLN A 472 -19.57 -0.76 -38.04
C GLN A 472 -18.97 -1.88 -38.91
N LYS A 473 -18.89 -1.73 -40.23
CA LYS A 473 -18.27 -2.74 -41.12
C LYS A 473 -16.84 -3.06 -40.71
N LYS A 474 -16.04 -2.05 -40.35
CA LYS A 474 -14.66 -2.24 -39.83
C LYS A 474 -14.65 -2.97 -38.48
N LEU A 475 -15.61 -2.72 -37.61
CA LEU A 475 -15.78 -3.44 -36.33
C LEU A 475 -16.21 -4.89 -36.55
N GLU A 476 -17.17 -5.16 -37.44
CA GLU A 476 -17.67 -6.50 -37.77
C GLU A 476 -16.56 -7.37 -38.37
N LEU A 477 -15.79 -6.84 -39.33
CA LEU A 477 -14.63 -7.52 -39.89
C LEU A 477 -13.57 -7.85 -38.82
N ARG A 478 -13.25 -6.88 -37.94
CA ARG A 478 -12.30 -7.10 -36.84
C ARG A 478 -12.82 -8.12 -35.83
N TRP A 479 -14.11 -8.10 -35.54
CA TRP A 479 -14.76 -9.05 -34.64
C TRP A 479 -14.72 -10.46 -35.21
N SER A 480 -15.14 -10.65 -36.47
CA SER A 480 -15.07 -11.93 -37.19
C SER A 480 -13.63 -12.48 -37.26
N LEU A 481 -12.65 -11.64 -37.62
CA LEU A 481 -11.23 -12.04 -37.63
C LEU A 481 -10.71 -12.48 -36.25
N LYS A 482 -11.14 -11.79 -35.18
CA LYS A 482 -10.77 -12.15 -33.81
C LYS A 482 -11.50 -13.41 -33.35
N GLU A 483 -12.76 -13.57 -33.69
CA GLU A 483 -13.58 -14.74 -33.37
C GLU A 483 -13.03 -16.01 -34.03
N VAL A 484 -12.70 -15.96 -35.32
CA VAL A 484 -12.04 -17.05 -36.05
C VAL A 484 -10.69 -17.39 -35.42
N ARG A 485 -9.88 -16.38 -35.05
CA ARG A 485 -8.62 -16.59 -34.31
C ARG A 485 -8.86 -17.26 -32.96
N CYS A 486 -9.89 -16.84 -32.23
CA CYS A 486 -10.25 -17.41 -30.93
C CYS A 486 -10.72 -18.86 -31.07
N SER A 487 -11.53 -19.15 -32.08
CA SER A 487 -12.01 -20.50 -32.43
C SER A 487 -10.85 -21.42 -32.81
N ARG A 488 -9.94 -20.97 -33.69
CA ARG A 488 -8.72 -21.72 -34.03
C ARG A 488 -7.85 -22.02 -32.81
N ARG A 489 -7.65 -21.05 -31.90
CA ARG A 489 -6.90 -21.25 -30.65
C ARG A 489 -7.61 -22.25 -29.73
N ARG A 490 -8.95 -22.19 -29.59
CA ARG A 490 -9.73 -23.16 -28.80
C ARG A 490 -9.61 -24.57 -29.38
N SER A 491 -9.69 -24.73 -30.71
CA SER A 491 -9.54 -26.02 -31.38
C SER A 491 -8.11 -26.58 -31.28
N ARG A 492 -7.09 -25.73 -31.27
CA ARG A 492 -5.70 -26.14 -31.02
C ARG A 492 -5.51 -26.58 -29.57
N ALA A 493 -5.97 -25.79 -28.60
CA ALA A 493 -5.93 -26.13 -27.18
C ALA A 493 -6.68 -27.43 -26.86
N ARG A 494 -7.86 -27.67 -27.47
CA ARG A 494 -8.59 -28.94 -27.32
C ARG A 494 -7.81 -30.14 -27.87
N ARG A 495 -7.15 -29.98 -29.02
CA ARG A 495 -6.27 -31.02 -29.59
C ARG A 495 -5.07 -31.30 -28.71
N ASP A 496 -4.43 -30.27 -28.16
CA ASP A 496 -3.28 -30.43 -27.27
C ASP A 496 -3.69 -31.13 -25.95
N VAL A 497 -4.86 -30.80 -25.40
CA VAL A 497 -5.41 -31.47 -24.20
C VAL A 497 -5.82 -32.93 -24.49
N MET A 498 -6.42 -33.22 -25.65
CA MET A 498 -6.73 -34.58 -26.08
C MET A 498 -5.47 -35.41 -26.35
N SER A 499 -4.47 -34.82 -26.99
CA SER A 499 -3.14 -35.42 -27.20
C SER A 499 -2.50 -35.77 -25.86
N TRP A 500 -2.50 -34.85 -24.90
CA TRP A 500 -1.98 -35.09 -23.56
C TRP A 500 -2.75 -36.20 -22.81
N ARG A 501 -4.10 -36.23 -22.92
CA ARG A 501 -4.91 -37.33 -22.36
C ARG A 501 -4.61 -38.68 -23.00
N ASN A 502 -4.39 -38.74 -24.31
CA ASN A 502 -3.99 -39.96 -25.01
C ASN A 502 -2.56 -40.40 -24.68
N SER A 503 -1.64 -39.46 -24.42
CA SER A 503 -0.32 -39.79 -23.89
C SER A 503 -0.42 -40.37 -22.47
N ARG A 504 -1.35 -39.86 -21.65
CA ARG A 504 -1.59 -40.34 -20.28
C ARG A 504 -2.16 -41.76 -20.24
N SER A 505 -3.03 -42.15 -21.19
CA SER A 505 -3.48 -43.54 -21.32
C SER A 505 -2.35 -44.48 -21.78
N GLY A 506 -1.41 -43.99 -22.60
CA GLY A 506 -0.17 -44.70 -22.92
C GLY A 506 0.77 -44.90 -21.71
N TRP A 507 0.77 -43.96 -20.75
CA TRP A 507 1.55 -44.06 -19.51
C TRP A 507 0.90 -44.96 -18.45
N SER A 508 -0.43 -45.03 -18.40
CA SER A 508 -1.14 -45.99 -17.56
C SER A 508 -0.96 -47.45 -18.00
N GLY A 509 -0.65 -47.68 -19.29
CA GLY A 509 -0.33 -49.03 -19.80
C GLY A 509 1.09 -49.51 -19.51
N LYS A 510 2.05 -48.60 -19.26
CA LYS A 510 3.46 -48.95 -19.02
C LYS A 510 3.86 -48.99 -17.53
N THR A 511 3.03 -48.46 -16.63
CA THR A 511 3.30 -48.45 -15.17
C THR A 511 2.49 -49.48 -14.38
N ALA A 512 1.60 -50.25 -15.04
CA ALA A 512 0.82 -51.32 -14.40
C ALA A 512 1.64 -52.59 -14.08
N GLY A 513 2.96 -52.57 -14.30
CA GLY A 513 3.82 -53.73 -14.13
C GLY A 513 4.37 -53.94 -12.72
N HIS A 514 4.88 -52.92 -12.03
CA HIS A 514 5.75 -53.16 -10.86
C HIS A 514 5.46 -52.26 -9.64
N SER A 515 5.19 -52.93 -8.53
CA SER A 515 5.15 -52.48 -7.12
C SER A 515 4.08 -51.47 -6.69
N GLY A 516 3.28 -51.88 -5.70
CA GLY A 516 2.18 -51.11 -5.13
C GLY A 516 2.65 -49.91 -4.31
N TRP A 517 2.50 -48.72 -4.89
CA TRP A 517 2.32 -47.48 -4.14
C TRP A 517 1.02 -46.84 -4.64
N SER A 518 0.03 -46.77 -3.76
CA SER A 518 -1.28 -46.20 -4.04
C SER A 518 -1.16 -44.68 -4.29
N LEU A 519 -1.24 -44.29 -5.56
CA LEU A 519 -1.44 -42.91 -6.06
C LEU A 519 -2.82 -42.32 -5.67
N ARG A 520 -3.35 -42.61 -4.48
CA ARG A 520 -4.61 -42.01 -3.98
C ARG A 520 -4.44 -40.58 -3.47
N SER A 521 -3.21 -40.16 -3.10
CA SER A 521 -2.97 -38.82 -2.54
C SER A 521 -2.91 -37.71 -3.59
N ALA A 522 -2.54 -38.02 -4.84
CA ALA A 522 -2.50 -37.04 -5.93
C ALA A 522 -3.87 -36.82 -6.61
N ALA A 523 -4.83 -37.72 -6.40
CA ALA A 523 -6.18 -37.63 -6.95
C ALA A 523 -7.06 -36.58 -6.23
N GLY A 524 -6.76 -36.26 -4.96
CA GLY A 524 -7.50 -35.28 -4.16
C GLY A 524 -7.33 -33.84 -4.66
N SER A 525 -6.13 -33.47 -5.10
CA SER A 525 -5.85 -32.09 -5.58
C SER A 525 -6.33 -31.84 -7.02
N TRP A 526 -6.58 -32.88 -7.81
CA TRP A 526 -6.94 -32.77 -9.23
C TRP A 526 -8.44 -32.62 -9.50
N LYS A 527 -9.31 -33.06 -8.57
CA LYS A 527 -10.76 -32.82 -8.68
C LYS A 527 -11.12 -31.33 -8.59
N HIS A 528 -10.25 -30.50 -8.00
CA HIS A 528 -10.49 -29.05 -7.91
C HIS A 528 -10.25 -28.31 -9.23
N LEU A 529 -9.38 -28.82 -10.10
CA LEU A 529 -9.04 -28.26 -11.42
C LEU A 529 -10.01 -28.66 -12.54
N GLN A 530 -10.89 -29.63 -12.29
CA GLN A 530 -11.92 -30.05 -13.26
C GLN A 530 -13.27 -29.35 -13.05
N ARG A 531 -13.43 -28.58 -11.96
CA ARG A 531 -14.67 -27.88 -11.57
C ARG A 531 -14.62 -26.34 -11.71
N ARG A 532 -13.48 -25.77 -12.10
CA ARG A 532 -13.33 -24.35 -12.50
C ARG A 532 -13.01 -24.29 -14.00
#